data_AF-A0AA43LFN5-F1
#
_entry.id   AF-A0AA43LFN5-F1
#
_cell.length_a   1.000
_cell.length_b   1.000
_cell.length_c   1.000
_cell.angle_alpha   90.00
_cell.angle_beta   90.00
_cell.angle_gamma   90.00
#
_symmetry.space_group_name_H-M   'P 1'
#
loop_
_entity.id
_entity.type
_entity.pdbx_description
1 polymer ?
#
loop_
_entity_poly.entity_id
_entity_poly.type
_entity_poly.pdbx_seq_one_letter_code
_entity_poly.pdbx_strand_id
1 'polypeptide(L)'
;MMKSAFKFFLFPLFFLTSAFNVHSQEKINVITSIRYQLDSIDGEYIPYDIYDAFKQIDTFWPDSVKQEVKNMSEEDFSARAHFGFGMWMRNNWALWHGSRFSKYFEDFGIFHPDDMSGIILDSYCRYLRGADIKLDEQILYYKNYWEKVKKDDDAEWLVKRIEYMSKEMVGYERDRAVYYNYPYGFSTEQEEDDYDERKCEAIGKITDVDIETGLIKVKLIKSCNDRGVIIYDTHYYRFSEDENYYDDKGEMVTKKGRKTFYMKENEEFWFYYDERYNYWGIAN
;
A
#
# COMPACT_ATOMS: atom_id res chain seq x y z
N MET A 1 -50.44 -38.73 -24.19
CA MET A 1 -50.33 -37.82 -23.03
C MET A 1 -49.17 -36.87 -23.29
N MET A 2 -49.51 -35.64 -23.74
CA MET A 2 -49.14 -34.34 -23.14
C MET A 2 -47.64 -33.98 -23.31
N LYS A 3 -47.30 -33.10 -24.27
CA LYS A 3 -47.20 -31.61 -24.15
C LYS A 3 -46.16 -31.24 -23.08
N SER A 4 -45.11 -30.44 -23.28
CA SER A 4 -45.04 -29.17 -24.01
C SER A 4 -43.57 -28.74 -24.14
N ALA A 5 -43.27 -27.99 -25.19
CA ALA A 5 -42.08 -27.14 -25.28
C ALA A 5 -42.09 -26.05 -24.20
N PHE A 6 -40.90 -25.63 -23.75
CA PHE A 6 -40.60 -24.24 -23.38
C PHE A 6 -39.10 -23.98 -23.59
N LYS A 7 -38.78 -23.15 -24.61
CA LYS A 7 -37.53 -22.38 -24.68
C LYS A 7 -37.60 -21.32 -23.59
N PHE A 8 -36.51 -21.02 -22.88
CA PHE A 8 -36.07 -19.65 -22.60
C PHE A 8 -34.62 -19.65 -22.09
N PHE A 9 -33.81 -18.81 -22.73
CA PHE A 9 -32.46 -18.39 -22.35
C PHE A 9 -32.40 -17.88 -20.91
N LEU A 10 -31.31 -18.13 -20.18
CA LEU A 10 -30.81 -17.26 -19.11
C LEU A 10 -29.29 -17.45 -18.92
N PHE A 11 -28.56 -16.47 -19.46
CA PHE A 11 -27.25 -15.89 -19.11
C PHE A 11 -26.10 -16.74 -18.51
N PRO A 12 -24.89 -16.69 -19.10
CA PRO A 12 -23.67 -16.95 -18.36
C PRO A 12 -23.27 -15.68 -17.58
N LEU A 13 -23.31 -15.74 -16.26
CA LEU A 13 -22.68 -14.78 -15.33
C LEU A 13 -22.31 -15.68 -14.13
N PHE A 14 -21.07 -16.06 -13.90
CA PHE A 14 -20.01 -15.21 -13.38
C PHE A 14 -18.64 -15.86 -13.72
N PHE A 15 -17.83 -15.16 -14.51
CA PHE A 15 -16.36 -15.33 -14.58
C PHE A 15 -15.80 -13.91 -14.79
N LEU A 16 -16.05 -12.98 -13.86
CA LEU A 16 -15.77 -11.56 -14.06
C LEU A 16 -15.21 -10.83 -12.83
N THR A 17 -14.50 -11.48 -11.91
CA THR A 17 -13.90 -10.77 -10.76
C THR A 17 -12.37 -10.68 -10.81
N SER A 18 -11.66 -11.58 -11.49
CA SER A 18 -10.19 -11.49 -11.65
C SER A 18 -9.74 -10.65 -12.85
N ALA A 19 -10.47 -10.69 -13.96
CA ALA A 19 -10.14 -9.89 -15.16
C ALA A 19 -10.40 -8.38 -14.97
N PHE A 20 -11.35 -8.00 -14.12
CA PHE A 20 -11.65 -6.59 -13.85
C PHE A 20 -10.56 -5.87 -13.04
N ASN A 21 -9.91 -6.56 -12.10
CA ASN A 21 -8.83 -5.99 -11.28
C ASN A 21 -7.49 -5.89 -12.03
N VAL A 22 -7.15 -6.89 -12.87
CA VAL A 22 -5.95 -6.82 -13.71
C VAL A 22 -6.13 -5.77 -14.82
N HIS A 23 -7.31 -5.70 -15.45
CA HIS A 23 -7.59 -4.70 -16.46
C HIS A 23 -7.68 -3.28 -15.89
N SER A 24 -8.16 -3.10 -14.65
CA SER A 24 -8.17 -1.80 -13.99
C SER A 24 -6.76 -1.34 -13.62
N GLN A 25 -5.88 -2.23 -13.14
CA GLN A 25 -4.49 -1.89 -12.82
C GLN A 25 -3.68 -1.59 -14.08
N GLU A 26 -3.83 -2.39 -15.14
CA GLU A 26 -3.19 -2.12 -16.44
C GLU A 26 -3.66 -0.78 -17.02
N LYS A 27 -4.96 -0.49 -16.91
CA LYS A 27 -5.53 0.80 -17.32
C LYS A 27 -5.02 1.96 -16.48
N ILE A 28 -4.88 1.79 -15.16
CA ILE A 28 -4.27 2.80 -14.26
C ILE A 28 -2.82 3.05 -14.66
N ASN A 29 -2.02 2.00 -14.87
CA ASN A 29 -0.62 2.12 -15.27
C ASN A 29 -0.47 2.82 -16.64
N VAL A 30 -1.33 2.50 -17.60
CA VAL A 30 -1.38 3.19 -18.90
C VAL A 30 -1.74 4.65 -18.72
N ILE A 31 -2.79 4.98 -17.95
CA ILE A 31 -3.21 6.36 -17.69
C ILE A 31 -2.08 7.16 -17.01
N THR A 32 -1.45 6.60 -15.99
CA THR A 32 -0.32 7.22 -15.28
C THR A 32 0.87 7.45 -16.21
N SER A 33 1.22 6.46 -17.05
CA SER A 33 2.32 6.59 -18.02
C SER A 33 2.08 7.71 -19.05
N ILE A 34 0.82 7.92 -19.45
CA ILE A 34 0.43 9.03 -20.33
C ILE A 34 0.57 10.35 -19.59
N ARG A 35 0.05 10.44 -18.34
CA ARG A 35 0.11 11.66 -17.51
C ARG A 35 1.54 12.13 -17.22
N TYR A 36 2.51 11.21 -17.20
CA TYR A 36 3.94 11.53 -17.08
C TYR A 36 4.54 12.24 -18.30
N GLN A 37 3.84 12.26 -19.44
CA GLN A 37 4.29 12.93 -20.66
C GLN A 37 3.46 14.18 -20.98
N LEU A 38 2.34 14.40 -20.30
CA LEU A 38 1.47 15.55 -20.54
C LEU A 38 2.09 16.84 -19.97
N ASP A 39 2.05 17.90 -20.77
CA ASP A 39 2.45 19.24 -20.31
C ASP A 39 1.36 19.97 -19.52
N SER A 40 0.12 19.50 -19.65
CA SER A 40 -1.05 20.07 -19.02
C SER A 40 -2.03 18.98 -18.61
N ILE A 41 -2.65 19.13 -17.44
CA ILE A 41 -3.69 18.22 -16.93
C ILE A 41 -4.84 19.08 -16.41
N ASP A 42 -6.07 18.76 -16.79
CA ASP A 42 -7.28 19.48 -16.36
C ASP A 42 -7.24 21.01 -16.60
N GLY A 43 -6.52 21.42 -17.64
CA GLY A 43 -6.36 22.83 -18.03
C GLY A 43 -5.21 23.56 -17.33
N GLU A 44 -4.52 22.90 -16.41
CA GLU A 44 -3.37 23.44 -15.68
C GLU A 44 -2.06 22.96 -16.30
N TYR A 45 -1.10 23.87 -16.49
CA TYR A 45 0.25 23.52 -16.90
C TYR A 45 0.98 22.82 -15.76
N ILE A 46 1.65 21.71 -16.08
CA ILE A 46 2.36 20.88 -15.11
C ILE A 46 3.86 21.16 -15.23
N PRO A 47 4.58 21.59 -14.19
CA PRO A 47 6.03 21.76 -14.29
C PRO A 47 6.77 20.45 -14.64
N TYR A 48 7.91 20.51 -15.34
CA TYR A 48 8.73 19.30 -15.56
C TYR A 48 9.89 19.16 -14.56
N ASP A 49 10.28 20.24 -13.88
CA ASP A 49 11.25 20.26 -12.80
C ASP A 49 10.98 21.43 -11.83
N ILE A 50 11.79 21.55 -10.78
CA ILE A 50 11.64 22.61 -9.77
C ILE A 50 11.84 24.02 -10.33
N TYR A 51 12.72 24.20 -11.32
CA TYR A 51 13.01 25.53 -11.87
C TYR A 51 11.88 26.00 -12.78
N ASP A 52 11.27 25.07 -13.51
CA ASP A 52 10.05 25.34 -14.26
C ASP A 52 8.87 25.64 -13.32
N ALA A 53 8.80 24.94 -12.19
CA ALA A 53 7.81 25.24 -11.15
C ALA A 53 7.98 26.67 -10.61
N PHE A 54 9.22 27.13 -10.36
CA PHE A 54 9.46 28.50 -9.91
C PHE A 54 8.95 29.54 -10.91
N LYS A 55 9.14 29.31 -12.22
CA LYS A 55 8.59 30.18 -13.26
C LYS A 55 7.07 30.25 -13.19
N GLN A 56 6.40 29.13 -12.92
CA GLN A 56 4.95 29.11 -12.73
C GLN A 56 4.55 29.88 -11.47
N ILE A 57 5.23 29.66 -10.33
CA ILE A 57 4.97 30.37 -9.07
C ILE A 57 5.11 31.90 -9.25
N ASP A 58 6.13 32.34 -10.01
CA ASP A 58 6.34 33.75 -10.36
C ASP A 58 5.15 34.38 -11.11
N THR A 59 4.32 33.59 -11.80
CA THR A 59 3.11 34.07 -12.48
C THR A 59 1.92 34.27 -11.52
N PHE A 60 1.87 33.53 -10.40
CA PHE A 60 0.80 33.64 -9.41
C PHE A 60 1.04 34.79 -8.45
N TRP A 61 2.29 35.06 -8.09
CA TRP A 61 2.62 35.94 -6.96
C TRP A 61 3.19 37.29 -7.40
N PRO A 62 2.57 38.41 -6.99
CA PRO A 62 3.14 39.73 -7.22
C PRO A 62 4.44 39.89 -6.43
N ASP A 63 5.26 40.86 -6.85
CA ASP A 63 6.56 41.13 -6.22
C ASP A 63 6.46 41.39 -4.71
N SER A 64 5.35 41.97 -4.23
CA SER A 64 5.13 42.18 -2.79
C SER A 64 5.11 40.86 -2.01
N VAL A 65 4.39 39.85 -2.50
CA VAL A 65 4.34 38.52 -1.88
C VAL A 65 5.72 37.86 -1.93
N LYS A 66 6.43 37.97 -3.06
CA LYS A 66 7.79 37.43 -3.17
C LYS A 66 8.77 38.08 -2.21
N GLN A 67 8.64 39.38 -1.95
CA GLN A 67 9.45 40.09 -0.93
C GLN A 67 9.10 39.64 0.49
N GLU A 68 7.83 39.41 0.79
CA GLU A 68 7.44 38.84 2.09
C GLU A 68 8.07 37.46 2.29
N VAL A 69 8.00 36.58 1.28
CA VAL A 69 8.62 35.24 1.34
C VAL A 69 10.12 35.34 1.57
N LYS A 70 10.84 36.22 0.86
CA LYS A 70 12.29 36.44 1.06
C LYS A 70 12.66 36.77 2.51
N ASN A 71 11.78 37.47 3.22
CA ASN A 71 12.01 37.94 4.58
C ASN A 71 11.57 36.95 5.69
N MET A 72 10.89 35.85 5.33
CA MET A 72 10.55 34.79 6.28
C MET A 72 11.71 33.80 6.47
N SER A 73 11.64 32.93 7.48
CA SER A 73 12.45 31.70 7.47
C SER A 73 11.84 30.67 6.51
N GLU A 74 12.59 29.65 6.13
CA GLU A 74 12.05 28.52 5.33
C GLU A 74 10.93 27.81 6.08
N GLU A 75 11.15 27.50 7.35
CA GLU A 75 10.16 26.84 8.22
C GLU A 75 8.87 27.65 8.34
N ASP A 76 8.97 28.96 8.60
CA ASP A 76 7.78 29.83 8.71
C ASP A 76 7.02 29.91 7.38
N PHE A 77 7.73 30.05 6.27
CA PHE A 77 7.12 30.13 4.95
C PHE A 77 6.41 28.83 4.59
N SER A 78 7.10 27.70 4.72
CA SER A 78 6.55 26.40 4.39
C SER A 78 5.38 26.04 5.28
N ALA A 79 5.44 26.29 6.59
CA ALA A 79 4.30 26.09 7.49
C ALA A 79 3.07 26.93 7.09
N ARG A 80 3.25 28.20 6.72
CA ARG A 80 2.15 29.09 6.30
C ARG A 80 1.58 28.70 4.94
N ALA A 81 2.44 28.31 4.00
CA ALA A 81 2.03 27.97 2.65
C ALA A 81 1.46 26.55 2.55
N HIS A 82 1.78 25.65 3.49
CA HIS A 82 1.49 24.21 3.41
C HIS A 82 0.02 23.86 3.09
N PHE A 83 -0.93 24.46 3.79
CA PHE A 83 -2.37 24.22 3.59
C PHE A 83 -3.03 25.16 2.58
N GLY A 84 -2.36 26.25 2.21
CA GLY A 84 -2.83 27.17 1.18
C GLY A 84 -2.27 26.78 -0.18
N PHE A 85 -1.19 27.45 -0.57
CA PHE A 85 -0.57 27.24 -1.87
C PHE A 85 0.02 25.83 -2.04
N GLY A 86 0.55 25.23 -0.98
CA GLY A 86 0.99 23.83 -0.97
C GLY A 86 -0.13 22.88 -1.39
N MET A 87 -1.31 23.02 -0.79
CA MET A 87 -2.48 22.21 -1.14
C MET A 87 -2.94 22.47 -2.58
N TRP A 88 -2.91 23.73 -3.03
CA TRP A 88 -3.21 24.07 -4.40
C TRP A 88 -2.25 23.37 -5.38
N MET A 89 -0.94 23.38 -5.12
CA MET A 89 0.05 22.69 -5.96
C MET A 89 -0.22 21.19 -6.02
N ARG A 90 -0.46 20.54 -4.87
CA ARG A 90 -0.71 19.09 -4.82
C ARG A 90 -1.90 18.67 -5.68
N ASN A 91 -2.96 19.48 -5.69
CA ASN A 91 -4.18 19.20 -6.44
C ASN A 91 -4.02 19.55 -7.93
N ASN A 92 -3.52 20.74 -8.24
CA ASN A 92 -3.51 21.28 -9.61
C ASN A 92 -2.31 20.81 -10.43
N TRP A 93 -1.17 20.54 -9.80
CA TRP A 93 -0.05 19.86 -10.46
C TRP A 93 -0.14 18.33 -10.39
N ALA A 94 -1.30 17.83 -9.94
CA ALA A 94 -1.68 16.43 -9.89
C ALA A 94 -0.66 15.51 -9.18
N LEU A 95 -0.07 16.00 -8.09
CA LEU A 95 0.97 15.26 -7.35
C LEU A 95 0.43 13.97 -6.71
N TRP A 96 -0.86 13.91 -6.35
CA TRP A 96 -1.51 12.72 -5.80
C TRP A 96 -1.80 11.60 -6.81
N HIS A 97 -1.93 11.94 -8.09
CA HIS A 97 -2.52 11.05 -9.10
C HIS A 97 -1.61 10.83 -10.30
N GLY A 98 -0.33 11.17 -10.18
CA GLY A 98 0.64 11.07 -11.24
C GLY A 98 0.60 12.26 -12.19
N SER A 99 1.76 12.86 -12.41
CA SER A 99 2.02 13.90 -13.42
C SER A 99 3.50 13.88 -13.80
N ARG A 100 3.90 14.55 -14.88
CA ARG A 100 5.34 14.67 -15.19
C ARG A 100 6.13 15.30 -14.04
N PHE A 101 5.49 16.12 -13.22
CA PHE A 101 6.13 16.72 -12.04
C PHE A 101 6.20 15.77 -10.85
N SER A 102 5.15 14.99 -10.59
CA SER A 102 5.23 13.94 -9.55
C SER A 102 6.33 12.93 -9.91
N LYS A 103 6.40 12.55 -11.19
CA LYS A 103 7.45 11.67 -11.71
C LYS A 103 8.85 12.22 -11.46
N TYR A 104 9.07 13.52 -11.65
CA TYR A 104 10.35 14.16 -11.33
C TYR A 104 10.79 13.86 -9.89
N PHE A 105 9.89 13.94 -8.91
CA PHE A 105 10.17 13.60 -7.51
C PHE A 105 10.26 12.09 -7.25
N GLU A 106 9.42 11.29 -7.90
CA GLU A 106 9.45 9.83 -7.81
C GLU A 106 10.80 9.27 -8.30
N ASP A 107 11.39 9.88 -9.34
CA ASP A 107 12.72 9.54 -9.84
C ASP A 107 13.84 9.81 -8.81
N PHE A 108 13.58 10.68 -7.82
CA PHE A 108 14.45 10.89 -6.65
C PHE A 108 14.05 10.04 -5.42
N GLY A 109 13.00 9.22 -5.52
CA GLY A 109 12.48 8.40 -4.43
C GLY A 109 11.60 9.16 -3.42
N ILE A 110 11.00 10.29 -3.83
CA ILE A 110 10.03 11.04 -3.04
C ILE A 110 8.63 10.79 -3.60
N PHE A 111 7.77 10.15 -2.81
CA PHE A 111 6.46 9.67 -3.28
C PHE A 111 5.27 10.40 -2.65
N HIS A 112 5.44 10.99 -1.47
CA HIS A 112 4.33 11.64 -0.78
C HIS A 112 4.14 13.08 -1.29
N PRO A 113 2.94 13.47 -1.76
CA PRO A 113 2.71 14.81 -2.30
C PRO A 113 2.94 15.95 -1.31
N ASP A 114 2.76 15.72 -0.01
CA ASP A 114 3.09 16.71 1.00
C ASP A 114 4.60 16.99 1.02
N ASP A 115 5.45 15.97 0.89
CA ASP A 115 6.91 16.11 0.82
C ASP A 115 7.32 16.82 -0.46
N MET A 116 6.75 16.41 -1.61
CA MET A 116 7.00 17.07 -2.91
C MET A 116 6.70 18.57 -2.80
N SER A 117 5.53 18.92 -2.27
CA SER A 117 5.13 20.32 -2.10
C SER A 117 5.98 21.07 -1.08
N GLY A 118 6.44 20.41 -0.02
CA GLY A 118 7.37 20.98 0.95
C GLY A 118 8.71 21.31 0.31
N ILE A 119 9.30 20.37 -0.43
CA ILE A 119 10.55 20.57 -1.18
C ILE A 119 10.42 21.75 -2.15
N ILE A 120 9.30 21.85 -2.88
CA ILE A 120 9.06 22.96 -3.81
C ILE A 120 9.04 24.30 -3.07
N LEU A 121 8.34 24.39 -1.94
CA LEU A 121 8.22 25.63 -1.16
C LEU A 121 9.57 26.06 -0.59
N ASP A 122 10.29 25.15 0.09
CA ASP A 122 11.61 25.43 0.66
C ASP A 122 12.60 25.86 -0.43
N SER A 123 12.58 25.14 -1.57
CA SER A 123 13.42 25.45 -2.72
C SER A 123 13.08 26.80 -3.33
N TYR A 124 11.81 27.15 -3.48
CA TYR A 124 11.40 28.45 -4.00
C TYR A 124 11.81 29.59 -3.05
N CYS A 125 11.72 29.35 -1.75
CA CYS A 125 12.17 30.26 -0.70
C CYS A 125 13.68 30.56 -0.84
N ARG A 126 14.51 29.52 -1.07
CA ARG A 126 15.95 29.63 -1.33
C ARG A 126 16.26 30.35 -2.64
N TYR A 127 15.54 29.99 -3.72
CA TYR A 127 15.64 30.63 -5.03
C TYR A 127 15.44 32.15 -4.93
N LEU A 128 14.39 32.58 -4.23
CA LEU A 128 14.11 34.00 -4.05
C LEU A 128 15.22 34.76 -3.30
N ARG A 129 15.97 34.09 -2.42
CA ARG A 129 17.13 34.65 -1.71
C ARG A 129 18.45 34.55 -2.48
N GLY A 130 18.47 33.87 -3.63
CA GLY A 130 19.70 33.54 -4.34
C GLY A 130 20.59 32.55 -3.58
N ALA A 131 20.00 31.75 -2.68
CA ALA A 131 20.69 30.69 -1.95
C ALA A 131 20.72 29.40 -2.78
N ASP A 132 21.70 28.53 -2.49
CA ASP A 132 21.73 27.18 -3.05
C ASP A 132 20.47 26.40 -2.59
N ILE A 133 19.81 25.74 -3.54
CA ILE A 133 18.60 24.95 -3.29
C ILE A 133 18.91 23.74 -2.42
N LYS A 134 20.12 23.15 -2.51
CA LYS A 134 20.52 21.94 -1.78
C LYS A 134 19.46 20.83 -1.87
N LEU A 135 19.00 20.54 -3.10
CA LEU A 135 17.91 19.60 -3.35
C LEU A 135 18.22 18.20 -2.78
N ASP A 136 19.45 17.72 -2.93
CA ASP A 136 19.89 16.42 -2.41
C ASP A 136 19.75 16.32 -0.88
N GLU A 137 20.05 17.41 -0.16
CA GLU A 137 19.89 17.46 1.31
C GLU A 137 18.41 17.37 1.70
N GLN A 138 17.53 18.04 0.96
CA GLN A 138 16.08 17.99 1.19
C GLN A 138 15.52 16.59 0.90
N ILE A 139 15.93 15.95 -0.21
CA ILE A 139 15.54 14.57 -0.53
C ILE A 139 15.98 13.60 0.57
N LEU A 140 17.24 13.70 1.00
CA LEU A 140 17.80 12.83 2.02
C LEU A 140 17.05 12.98 3.36
N TYR A 141 16.63 14.19 3.71
CA TYR A 141 15.82 14.44 4.90
C TYR A 141 14.51 13.63 4.90
N TYR A 142 13.73 13.70 3.82
CA TYR A 142 12.46 12.97 3.71
C TYR A 142 12.64 11.45 3.66
N LYS A 143 13.66 10.97 2.94
CA LYS A 143 14.00 9.53 2.94
C LYS A 143 14.28 9.03 4.35
N ASN A 144 15.13 9.74 5.11
CA ASN A 144 15.45 9.39 6.49
C ASN A 144 14.24 9.47 7.42
N TYR A 145 13.37 10.47 7.24
CA TYR A 145 12.14 10.61 8.01
C TYR A 145 11.24 9.37 7.83
N TRP A 146 10.94 8.98 6.59
CA TRP A 146 10.07 7.83 6.32
C TRP A 146 10.70 6.49 6.71
N GLU A 147 12.02 6.34 6.58
CA GLU A 147 12.72 5.16 7.11
C GLU A 147 12.57 5.03 8.62
N LYS A 148 12.66 6.16 9.35
CA LYS A 148 12.50 6.17 10.79
C LYS A 148 11.04 5.86 11.18
N VAL A 149 10.08 6.55 10.56
CA VAL A 149 8.64 6.30 10.80
C VAL A 149 8.31 4.82 10.59
N LYS A 150 8.83 4.21 9.52
CA LYS A 150 8.64 2.77 9.26
C LYS A 150 9.20 1.88 10.38
N LYS A 151 10.41 2.18 10.88
CA LYS A 151 11.04 1.42 11.98
C LYS A 151 10.27 1.60 13.29
N ASP A 152 9.82 2.82 13.58
CA ASP A 152 9.08 3.14 14.80
C ASP A 152 7.68 2.49 14.77
N ASP A 153 6.99 2.53 13.63
CA ASP A 153 5.71 1.83 13.40
C ASP A 153 5.86 0.31 13.59
N ASP A 154 6.90 -0.30 13.02
CA ASP A 154 7.17 -1.73 13.18
C ASP A 154 7.48 -2.07 14.66
N ALA A 155 8.22 -1.23 15.38
CA ALA A 155 8.57 -1.46 16.79
C ALA A 155 7.38 -1.27 17.74
N GLU A 156 6.60 -0.19 17.57
CA GLU A 156 5.39 0.03 18.37
C GLU A 156 4.35 -1.08 18.13
N TRP A 157 4.20 -1.50 16.87
CA TRP A 157 3.35 -2.62 16.53
C TRP A 157 3.81 -3.93 17.19
N LEU A 158 5.11 -4.22 17.21
CA LEU A 158 5.64 -5.39 17.91
C LEU A 158 5.35 -5.36 19.42
N VAL A 159 5.50 -4.21 20.08
CA VAL A 159 5.22 -4.07 21.53
C VAL A 159 3.75 -4.30 21.84
N LYS A 160 2.84 -3.59 21.14
CA LYS A 160 1.38 -3.78 21.31
C LYS A 160 0.96 -5.23 21.03
N ARG A 161 1.60 -5.86 20.06
CA ARG A 161 1.36 -7.27 19.74
C ARG A 161 1.84 -8.21 20.83
N ILE A 162 3.03 -8.02 21.39
CA ILE A 162 3.51 -8.83 22.52
C ILE A 162 2.58 -8.69 23.74
N GLU A 163 2.11 -7.47 24.04
CA GLU A 163 1.14 -7.24 25.12
C GLU A 163 -0.19 -7.97 24.87
N TYR A 164 -0.74 -7.88 23.66
CA TYR A 164 -1.95 -8.60 23.26
C TYR A 164 -1.76 -10.12 23.36
N MET A 165 -0.67 -10.63 22.78
CA MET A 165 -0.31 -12.05 22.83
C MET A 165 -0.20 -12.53 24.28
N SER A 166 0.51 -11.80 25.14
CA SER A 166 0.70 -12.19 26.55
C SER A 166 -0.62 -12.27 27.32
N LYS A 167 -1.64 -11.52 26.90
CA LYS A 167 -2.96 -11.48 27.53
C LYS A 167 -3.92 -12.55 26.99
N GLU A 168 -3.98 -12.74 25.68
CA GLU A 168 -4.95 -13.65 25.03
C GLU A 168 -4.40 -15.09 24.85
N MET A 169 -3.09 -15.26 24.71
CA MET A 169 -2.47 -16.58 24.52
C MET A 169 -2.38 -17.42 25.79
N VAL A 170 -2.81 -16.90 26.95
CA VAL A 170 -2.95 -17.69 28.18
C VAL A 170 -3.89 -18.89 27.97
N GLY A 171 -4.77 -18.86 26.95
CA GLY A 171 -5.59 -20.01 26.54
C GLY A 171 -5.06 -20.85 25.36
N TYR A 172 -3.99 -20.45 24.67
CA TYR A 172 -3.49 -21.13 23.47
C TYR A 172 -2.50 -22.24 23.85
N GLU A 173 -3.02 -23.29 24.46
CA GLU A 173 -2.25 -24.47 24.80
C GLU A 173 -1.91 -25.29 23.54
N ARG A 174 -0.76 -25.97 23.57
CA ARG A 174 -0.44 -26.98 22.54
C ARG A 174 -1.59 -27.97 22.42
N ASP A 175 -1.82 -28.44 21.20
CA ASP A 175 -2.90 -29.34 20.81
C ASP A 175 -4.32 -28.74 20.79
N ARG A 176 -4.48 -27.43 21.05
CA ARG A 176 -5.77 -26.75 20.89
C ARG A 176 -6.18 -26.67 19.41
N ALA A 177 -7.46 -26.93 19.15
CA ALA A 177 -8.06 -26.82 17.82
C ALA A 177 -8.37 -25.37 17.47
N VAL A 178 -8.19 -25.03 16.19
CA VAL A 178 -8.44 -23.70 15.63
C VAL A 178 -9.13 -23.81 14.27
N TYR A 179 -9.95 -22.82 13.92
CA TYR A 179 -10.58 -22.71 12.60
C TYR A 179 -9.89 -21.66 11.75
N TYR A 180 -9.72 -21.93 10.46
CA TYR A 180 -9.15 -20.96 9.53
C TYR A 180 -10.19 -19.90 9.18
N ASN A 181 -9.90 -18.62 9.38
CA ASN A 181 -10.85 -17.53 9.10
C ASN A 181 -10.71 -16.93 7.69
N TYR A 182 -9.96 -17.59 6.80
CA TYR A 182 -9.77 -17.20 5.39
C TYR A 182 -9.42 -15.71 5.14
N PRO A 183 -8.53 -15.06 5.92
CA PRO A 183 -8.19 -13.65 5.69
C PRO A 183 -7.46 -13.41 4.34
N TYR A 184 -6.97 -14.49 3.73
CA TYR A 184 -6.29 -14.51 2.44
C TYR A 184 -7.20 -14.93 1.28
N GLY A 185 -8.50 -15.07 1.54
CA GLY A 185 -9.49 -15.56 0.59
C GLY A 185 -9.52 -17.09 0.51
N PHE A 186 -10.27 -17.59 -0.49
CA PHE A 186 -10.60 -18.99 -0.67
C PHE A 186 -9.84 -19.60 -1.85
N SER A 187 -9.52 -20.89 -1.77
CA SER A 187 -8.83 -21.64 -2.81
C SER A 187 -9.75 -22.03 -3.99
N THR A 188 -11.07 -21.98 -3.78
CA THR A 188 -12.13 -22.16 -4.78
C THR A 188 -13.37 -21.32 -4.43
N GLU A 189 -14.19 -21.00 -5.44
CA GLU A 189 -15.51 -20.36 -5.25
C GLU A 189 -16.45 -21.24 -4.41
N GLN A 190 -16.40 -22.57 -4.61
CA GLN A 190 -17.17 -23.51 -3.78
C GLN A 190 -16.77 -23.46 -2.29
N GLU A 191 -15.48 -23.21 -1.99
CA GLU A 191 -15.02 -23.10 -0.60
C GLU A 191 -15.50 -21.80 0.05
N GLU A 192 -15.60 -20.71 -0.74
CA GLU A 192 -16.24 -19.46 -0.31
C GLU A 192 -17.73 -19.69 0.01
N ASP A 193 -18.48 -20.30 -0.91
CA ASP A 193 -19.89 -20.63 -0.72
C ASP A 193 -20.11 -21.54 0.50
N ASP A 194 -19.26 -22.57 0.67
CA ASP A 194 -19.36 -23.51 1.78
C ASP A 194 -19.02 -22.86 3.13
N TYR A 195 -18.12 -21.86 3.14
CA TYR A 195 -17.81 -21.08 4.33
C TYR A 195 -18.97 -20.14 4.70
N ASP A 196 -19.50 -19.39 3.74
CA ASP A 196 -20.61 -18.45 3.95
C ASP A 196 -21.89 -19.17 4.42
N GLU A 197 -22.15 -20.36 3.90
CA GLU A 197 -23.27 -21.21 4.30
C GLU A 197 -22.96 -22.08 5.55
N ARG A 198 -21.76 -21.95 6.14
CA ARG A 198 -21.28 -22.74 7.30
C ARG A 198 -21.36 -24.25 7.08
N LYS A 199 -21.18 -24.70 5.84
CA LYS A 199 -21.15 -26.12 5.45
C LYS A 199 -19.80 -26.75 5.76
N CYS A 200 -18.72 -25.97 5.72
CA CYS A 200 -17.38 -26.47 6.01
C CYS A 200 -16.49 -25.40 6.64
N GLU A 201 -15.68 -25.83 7.61
CA GLU A 201 -14.62 -25.04 8.22
C GLU A 201 -13.31 -25.84 8.13
N ALA A 202 -12.24 -25.16 7.71
CA ALA A 202 -10.90 -25.74 7.76
C ALA A 202 -10.40 -25.71 9.20
N ILE A 203 -9.91 -26.85 9.68
CA ILE A 203 -9.52 -27.05 11.08
C ILE A 203 -8.03 -27.27 11.16
N GLY A 204 -7.37 -26.51 12.02
CA GLY A 204 -5.98 -26.67 12.38
C GLY A 204 -5.82 -27.08 13.85
N LYS A 205 -4.60 -27.44 14.21
CA LYS A 205 -4.18 -27.71 15.58
C LYS A 205 -2.89 -26.96 15.87
N ILE A 206 -2.85 -26.22 16.98
CA ILE A 206 -1.64 -25.52 17.41
C ILE A 206 -0.61 -26.55 17.87
N THR A 207 0.58 -26.52 17.28
CA THR A 207 1.70 -27.40 17.61
C THR A 207 2.82 -26.69 18.35
N ASP A 208 2.92 -25.37 18.21
CA ASP A 208 3.91 -24.55 18.91
C ASP A 208 3.48 -23.08 19.00
N VAL A 209 4.08 -22.34 19.94
CA VAL A 209 3.81 -20.91 20.16
C VAL A 209 5.13 -20.20 20.45
N ASP A 210 5.40 -19.14 19.68
CA ASP A 210 6.50 -18.22 19.91
C ASP A 210 5.93 -16.87 20.36
N ILE A 211 6.03 -16.64 21.67
CA ILE A 211 5.51 -15.43 22.32
C ILE A 211 6.34 -14.20 21.95
N GLU A 212 7.66 -14.35 21.77
CA GLU A 212 8.57 -13.24 21.50
C GLU A 212 8.30 -12.67 20.11
N THR A 213 8.03 -13.53 19.12
CA THR A 213 7.72 -13.12 17.76
C THR A 213 6.22 -13.00 17.48
N GLY A 214 5.37 -13.43 18.43
CA GLY A 214 3.91 -13.44 18.36
C GLY A 214 3.33 -14.46 17.37
N LEU A 215 4.06 -15.53 17.07
CA LEU A 215 3.68 -16.53 16.08
C LEU A 215 3.07 -17.77 16.73
N ILE A 216 2.10 -18.38 16.05
CA ILE A 216 1.61 -19.73 16.37
C ILE A 216 1.95 -20.68 15.22
N LYS A 217 2.40 -21.88 15.55
CA LYS A 217 2.57 -22.95 14.56
C LYS A 217 1.31 -23.78 14.52
N VAL A 218 0.70 -23.89 13.35
CA VAL A 218 -0.55 -24.63 13.17
C VAL A 218 -0.33 -25.76 12.18
N LYS A 219 -0.76 -26.96 12.54
CA LYS A 219 -0.92 -28.11 11.65
C LYS A 219 -2.32 -28.13 11.07
N LEU A 220 -2.46 -28.18 9.75
CA LEU A 220 -3.78 -28.33 9.12
C LEU A 220 -4.26 -29.76 9.33
N ILE A 221 -5.41 -29.93 9.95
CA ILE A 221 -6.03 -31.23 10.23
C ILE A 221 -7.06 -31.58 9.17
N LYS A 222 -7.85 -30.59 8.74
CA LYS A 222 -8.94 -30.77 7.79
C LYS A 222 -9.05 -29.52 6.90
N SER A 223 -9.11 -29.70 5.58
CA SER A 223 -9.50 -28.64 4.63
C SER A 223 -10.90 -28.87 4.06
N CYS A 224 -11.47 -27.85 3.42
CA CYS A 224 -12.77 -27.94 2.77
C CYS A 224 -12.70 -28.50 1.35
N ASN A 225 -11.50 -28.58 0.78
CA ASN A 225 -11.24 -29.22 -0.51
C ASN A 225 -9.80 -29.79 -0.55
N ASP A 226 -9.45 -30.42 -1.67
CA ASP A 226 -8.13 -31.00 -1.93
C ASP A 226 -7.03 -29.96 -2.20
N ARG A 227 -7.40 -28.70 -2.45
CA ARG A 227 -6.44 -27.59 -2.60
C ARG A 227 -5.86 -27.18 -1.27
N GLY A 228 -6.58 -27.29 -0.16
CA GLY A 228 -6.11 -26.85 1.15
C GLY A 228 -6.32 -25.35 1.35
N VAL A 229 -5.70 -24.76 2.37
CA VAL A 229 -5.88 -23.33 2.69
C VAL A 229 -4.81 -22.45 2.06
N ILE A 230 -5.18 -21.25 1.61
CA ILE A 230 -4.24 -20.31 1.00
C ILE A 230 -3.27 -19.75 2.05
N ILE A 231 -1.98 -19.72 1.74
CA ILE A 231 -0.95 -19.01 2.50
C ILE A 231 -0.05 -18.21 1.54
N TYR A 232 0.62 -17.18 2.05
CA TYR A 232 1.60 -16.39 1.28
C TYR A 232 3.01 -16.58 1.82
N ASP A 233 4.04 -16.41 0.99
CA ASP A 233 5.46 -16.37 1.43
C ASP A 233 5.79 -15.19 2.34
N THR A 234 4.98 -14.12 2.33
CA THR A 234 5.16 -12.98 3.22
C THR A 234 3.84 -12.55 3.87
N HIS A 235 3.94 -12.02 5.09
CA HIS A 235 2.79 -11.72 5.95
C HIS A 235 2.30 -10.26 5.87
N TYR A 236 3.08 -9.37 5.26
CA TYR A 236 2.71 -7.96 5.15
C TYR A 236 1.75 -7.74 4.01
N TYR A 237 0.60 -7.13 4.30
CA TYR A 237 -0.50 -6.80 3.36
C TYR A 237 -0.12 -5.97 2.14
N ARG A 238 1.14 -5.58 1.95
CA ARG A 238 1.44 -4.43 1.11
C ARG A 238 1.75 -4.67 -0.36
N PHE A 239 2.00 -5.90 -0.84
CA PHE A 239 2.26 -6.11 -2.28
C PHE A 239 1.72 -7.45 -2.79
N SER A 240 0.78 -7.44 -3.74
CA SER A 240 0.26 -8.63 -4.42
C SER A 240 1.04 -8.97 -5.69
N GLU A 241 1.89 -8.05 -6.15
CA GLU A 241 2.59 -8.14 -7.43
C GLU A 241 4.06 -7.73 -7.30
N ASP A 242 4.87 -8.14 -8.28
CA ASP A 242 6.25 -7.72 -8.41
C ASP A 242 6.30 -6.20 -8.64
N GLU A 243 7.06 -5.48 -7.82
CA GLU A 243 7.31 -4.06 -7.99
C GLU A 243 8.73 -3.82 -8.45
N ASN A 244 8.89 -3.06 -9.52
CA ASN A 244 10.20 -2.58 -9.94
C ASN A 244 10.46 -1.21 -9.34
N TYR A 245 11.59 -1.05 -8.68
CA TYR A 245 12.07 0.23 -8.17
C TYR A 245 13.56 0.37 -8.48
N TYR A 246 14.07 1.60 -8.54
CA TYR A 246 15.50 1.85 -8.68
C TYR A 246 16.11 1.99 -7.29
N ASP A 247 17.21 1.27 -7.02
CA ASP A 247 17.94 1.42 -5.77
C ASP A 247 18.81 2.70 -5.77
N ASP A 248 19.50 2.96 -4.66
CA ASP A 248 20.33 4.16 -4.50
C ASP A 248 21.54 4.20 -5.45
N LYS A 249 21.81 3.12 -6.21
CA LYS A 249 22.83 3.06 -7.26
C LYS A 249 22.24 3.24 -8.65
N GLY A 250 20.93 3.47 -8.75
CA GLY A 250 20.21 3.52 -10.02
C GLY A 250 20.06 2.16 -10.68
N GLU A 251 20.28 1.06 -9.95
CA GLU A 251 20.05 -0.29 -10.46
C GLU A 251 18.57 -0.63 -10.28
N MET A 252 17.95 -1.16 -11.34
CA MET A 252 16.58 -1.62 -11.27
C MET A 252 16.52 -2.89 -10.41
N VAL A 253 15.87 -2.78 -9.27
CA VAL A 253 15.60 -3.87 -8.35
C VAL A 253 14.14 -4.27 -8.47
N THR A 254 13.91 -5.54 -8.81
CA THR A 254 12.57 -6.13 -8.77
C THR A 254 12.33 -6.67 -7.37
N LYS A 255 11.45 -5.99 -6.62
CA LYS A 255 10.84 -6.54 -5.43
C LYS A 255 9.83 -7.58 -5.87
N LYS A 256 10.09 -8.85 -5.57
CA LYS A 256 9.13 -9.91 -5.89
C LYS A 256 7.87 -9.73 -5.04
N GLY A 257 6.73 -9.79 -5.70
CA GLY A 257 5.40 -9.85 -5.12
C GLY A 257 5.21 -11.14 -4.34
N ARG A 258 4.09 -11.19 -3.62
CA ARG A 258 3.76 -12.36 -2.81
C ARG A 258 3.48 -13.57 -3.66
N LYS A 259 4.11 -14.69 -3.30
CA LYS A 259 3.77 -15.99 -3.87
C LYS A 259 2.68 -16.64 -3.03
N THR A 260 1.64 -17.11 -3.71
CA THR A 260 0.57 -17.91 -3.13
C THR A 260 1.00 -19.38 -3.06
N PHE A 261 0.79 -20.00 -1.92
CA PHE A 261 0.90 -21.44 -1.72
C PHE A 261 -0.37 -21.96 -1.09
N TYR A 262 -0.52 -23.28 -1.09
CA TYR A 262 -1.65 -23.94 -0.47
C TYR A 262 -1.14 -24.93 0.57
N MET A 263 -1.48 -24.68 1.82
CA MET A 263 -1.19 -25.56 2.93
C MET A 263 -2.13 -26.77 2.86
N LYS A 264 -1.56 -27.96 2.70
CA LYS A 264 -2.27 -29.23 2.64
C LYS A 264 -2.48 -29.82 4.03
N GLU A 265 -3.43 -30.76 4.12
CA GLU A 265 -3.64 -31.52 5.35
C GLU A 265 -2.34 -32.19 5.79
N ASN A 266 -2.07 -32.14 7.09
CA ASN A 266 -0.85 -32.55 7.77
C ASN A 266 0.40 -31.67 7.61
N GLU A 267 0.36 -30.63 6.78
CA GLU A 267 1.43 -29.64 6.76
C GLU A 267 1.34 -28.69 7.97
N GLU A 268 2.45 -28.03 8.28
CA GLU A 268 2.57 -27.10 9.41
C GLU A 268 3.23 -25.80 8.96
N PHE A 269 2.64 -24.68 9.37
CA PHE A 269 3.18 -23.34 9.11
C PHE A 269 3.09 -22.46 10.33
N TRP A 270 3.98 -21.47 10.39
CA TRP A 270 3.92 -20.40 11.38
C TRP A 270 3.01 -19.29 10.87
N PHE A 271 2.09 -18.86 11.72
CA PHE A 271 1.12 -17.81 11.45
C PHE A 271 1.25 -16.71 12.48
N TYR A 272 1.05 -15.47 12.05
CA TYR A 272 0.90 -14.35 12.95
C TYR A 272 -0.44 -14.45 13.68
N TYR A 273 -0.47 -14.07 14.94
CA TYR A 273 -1.71 -13.83 15.67
C TYR A 273 -1.75 -12.34 16.05
N ASP A 274 -2.71 -11.60 15.50
CA ASP A 274 -2.91 -10.16 15.70
C ASP A 274 -4.43 -9.83 15.66
N GLU A 275 -4.86 -8.84 16.43
CA GLU A 275 -6.25 -8.34 16.55
C GLU A 275 -6.89 -8.00 15.21
N ARG A 276 -6.09 -7.65 14.20
CA ARG A 276 -6.55 -7.23 12.86
C ARG A 276 -6.72 -8.40 11.87
N TYR A 277 -6.02 -9.51 12.10
CA TYR A 277 -5.95 -10.64 11.17
C TYR A 277 -5.89 -11.94 11.96
N ASN A 278 -7.04 -12.35 12.52
CA ASN A 278 -7.16 -13.66 13.13
C ASN A 278 -7.09 -14.73 12.02
N TYR A 279 -5.91 -15.18 11.61
CA TYR A 279 -5.77 -16.27 10.63
C TYR A 279 -6.44 -17.55 11.10
N TRP A 280 -6.31 -17.80 12.40
CA TRP A 280 -6.81 -18.97 13.08
C TRP A 280 -7.60 -18.53 14.31
N GLY A 281 -8.91 -18.74 14.28
CA GLY A 281 -9.79 -18.50 15.43
C GLY A 281 -9.82 -19.71 16.37
N ILE A 282 -9.97 -19.47 17.67
CA ILE A 282 -10.17 -20.54 18.64
C ILE A 282 -11.41 -21.35 18.28
N ALA A 283 -11.27 -22.67 18.20
CA ALA A 283 -12.43 -23.55 18.21
C ALA A 283 -12.99 -23.65 19.64
N ASN A 284 -14.27 -23.31 19.80
CA ASN A 284 -15.01 -23.56 21.04
C ASN A 284 -15.35 -25.05 21.21
#